data_AF-A0AAP8T2I3-F1
#
_entry.id   AF-A0AAP8T2I3-F1
#
_cell.length_a   1.000
_cell.length_b   1.000
_cell.length_c   1.000
_cell.angle_alpha   90.00
_cell.angle_beta   90.00
_cell.angle_gamma   90.00
#
_symmetry.space_group_name_H-M   'P 1'
#
loop_
_entity.id
_entity.type
_entity.pdbx_description
1 polymer ?
#
loop_
_entity_poly.entity_id
_entity_poly.type
_entity_poly.pdbx_seq_one_letter_code
_entity_poly.pdbx_strand_id
1 'polypeptide(L)'
;MRLRTSLIALFIVNVLGTIYGYVWYQYQLIETPAWLRIVVPDSPTASLFFCFVLLLWFFKKQSGLIEALAYVSLVKYGIWAVAMNLAVLNIEGQLNQIAIM
;
A
#
# COMPACT_ATOMS: atom_id res chain seq x y z
N MET A 1 28.29 1.77 -0.56
CA MET A 1 27.65 2.56 0.52
C MET A 1 26.35 3.27 0.10
N ARG A 2 26.28 3.95 -1.07
CA ARG A 2 25.07 4.69 -1.54
C ARG A 2 23.74 3.91 -1.53
N LEU A 3 23.71 2.65 -1.98
CA LEU A 3 22.45 1.87 -2.01
C LEU A 3 21.84 1.64 -0.61
N ARG A 4 22.65 1.57 0.45
CA ARG A 4 22.14 1.35 1.80
C ARG A 4 21.33 2.54 2.30
N THR A 5 21.80 3.76 2.06
CA THR A 5 21.10 4.97 2.46
C THR A 5 19.76 5.12 1.73
N SER A 6 19.73 4.87 0.42
CA SER A 6 18.50 4.89 -0.38
C SER A 6 17.50 3.83 0.09
N LEU A 7 17.96 2.61 0.43
CA LEU A 7 17.10 1.55 0.94
C LEU A 7 16.52 1.91 2.31
N ILE A 8 17.30 2.55 3.19
CA ILE A 8 16.84 3.03 4.50
C ILE A 8 15.78 4.11 4.33
N ALA A 9 16.03 5.11 3.48
CA ALA A 9 15.04 6.16 3.19
C ALA A 9 13.75 5.56 2.62
N LEU A 10 13.85 4.65 1.65
CA LEU A 10 12.71 3.96 1.05
C LEU A 10 11.91 3.19 2.10
N PHE A 11 12.59 2.44 2.98
CA PHE A 11 11.94 1.70 4.06
C PHE A 11 11.23 2.62 5.05
N ILE A 12 11.89 3.69 5.52
CA ILE A 12 11.29 4.62 6.49
C ILE A 12 10.05 5.29 5.91
N VAL A 13 10.12 5.81 4.68
CA VAL A 13 8.97 6.48 4.04
C VAL A 13 7.82 5.49 3.84
N ASN A 14 8.09 4.24 3.43
CA ASN A 14 7.05 3.22 3.28
C ASN A 14 6.44 2.80 4.63
N VAL A 15 7.23 2.72 5.70
CA VAL A 15 6.69 2.41 7.04
C VAL A 15 5.78 3.54 7.53
N LEU A 16 6.21 4.79 7.41
CA LEU A 16 5.39 5.94 7.79
C LEU A 16 4.11 6.03 6.94
N GLY A 17 4.23 5.84 5.63
CA GLY A 17 3.09 5.79 4.71
C GLY A 17 2.12 4.65 5.03
N THR A 18 2.64 3.48 5.41
CA THR A 18 1.82 2.33 5.83
C THR A 18 1.03 2.63 7.10
N ILE A 19 1.68 3.21 8.12
CA ILE A 19 1.02 3.63 9.37
C ILE A 19 -0.09 4.64 9.07
N TYR A 20 0.22 5.67 8.28
CA TYR A 20 -0.77 6.66 7.87
C TYR A 20 -1.92 6.02 7.08
N GLY A 21 -1.63 5.07 6.20
CA GLY A 21 -2.64 4.30 5.48
C GLY A 21 -3.62 3.59 6.41
N TYR A 22 -3.14 2.90 7.44
CA TYR A 22 -4.03 2.27 8.42
C TYR A 22 -4.90 3.27 9.19
N VAL A 23 -4.37 4.46 9.49
CA VAL A 23 -5.15 5.55 10.09
C VAL A 23 -6.21 6.08 9.13
N TRP A 24 -5.89 6.21 7.84
CA TRP A 24 -6.84 6.65 6.81
C TRP A 24 -8.01 5.65 6.64
N TYR A 25 -7.70 4.35 6.62
CA TYR A 25 -8.68 3.27 6.45
C TYR A 25 -9.35 2.81 7.77
N GLN A 26 -9.09 3.49 8.90
CA GLN A 26 -9.54 3.04 10.23
C GLN A 26 -11.05 2.76 10.29
N TYR A 27 -11.87 3.64 9.70
CA TYR A 27 -13.32 3.50 9.73
C TYR A 27 -13.78 2.29 8.91
N GLN A 28 -13.19 2.06 7.73
CA GLN A 28 -13.46 0.88 6.91
C GLN A 28 -13.08 -0.42 7.63
N LEU A 29 -11.95 -0.43 8.34
CA LEU A 29 -11.49 -1.60 9.08
C LEU A 29 -12.37 -1.93 10.30
N ILE A 30 -12.91 -0.90 10.97
CA ILE A 30 -13.83 -1.06 12.12
C ILE A 30 -15.14 -1.70 11.66
N GLU A 31 -15.72 -1.18 10.56
CA GLU A 31 -16.97 -1.67 9.99
C GLU A 31 -16.83 -3.06 9.35
N THR A 32 -15.62 -3.45 8.95
CA THR A 32 -15.37 -4.76 8.35
C THR A 32 -15.34 -5.86 9.43
N PRO A 33 -16.14 -6.94 9.28
CA PRO A 33 -16.07 -8.11 10.16
C PRO A 33 -14.64 -8.65 10.28
N ALA A 34 -14.21 -9.00 11.50
CA ALA A 34 -12.80 -9.33 11.79
C ALA A 34 -12.23 -10.45 10.90
N TRP A 35 -13.04 -11.45 10.53
CA TRP A 35 -12.64 -12.56 9.65
C TRP A 35 -12.44 -12.13 8.19
N LEU A 36 -13.11 -11.07 7.74
CA LEU A 36 -12.95 -10.52 6.40
C LEU A 36 -11.74 -9.59 6.29
N ARG A 37 -11.22 -9.04 7.39
CA ARG A 37 -10.06 -8.12 7.35
C ARG A 37 -8.80 -8.74 6.74
N ILE A 38 -8.68 -10.07 6.73
CA ILE A 38 -7.58 -10.79 6.08
C ILE A 38 -7.76 -10.84 4.54
N VAL A 39 -9.01 -10.80 4.08
CA VAL A 39 -9.42 -10.92 2.65
C VAL A 39 -9.80 -9.57 2.03
N VAL A 40 -9.95 -8.55 2.87
CA VAL A 40 -10.00 -7.13 2.48
C VAL A 40 -8.61 -6.52 2.73
N PRO A 41 -7.53 -6.96 2.05
CA PRO A 41 -6.35 -6.11 2.00
C PRO A 41 -6.80 -4.81 1.33
N ASP A 42 -6.46 -3.68 1.91
CA ASP A 42 -6.56 -2.38 1.24
C ASP A 42 -5.16 -1.94 0.83
N SER A 43 -5.03 -0.73 0.30
CA SER A 43 -3.73 -0.15 -0.03
C SER A 43 -2.69 -0.17 1.11
N PRO A 44 -3.05 -0.04 2.42
CA PRO A 44 -2.07 -0.11 3.52
C PRO A 44 -1.49 -1.51 3.72
N THR A 45 -2.24 -2.56 3.36
CA THR A 45 -1.75 -3.94 3.46
C THR A 45 -0.75 -4.25 2.35
N ALA A 46 -0.95 -3.68 1.15
CA ALA A 46 0.01 -3.79 0.05
C ALA A 46 1.36 -3.14 0.40
N SER A 47 1.32 -1.92 0.96
CA SER A 47 2.54 -1.23 1.41
C SER A 47 3.20 -1.95 2.58
N LEU A 48 2.43 -2.58 3.48
CA LEU A 48 2.97 -3.42 4.55
C LEU A 48 3.76 -4.62 4.02
N PHE A 49 3.25 -5.35 3.03
CA PHE A 49 4.00 -6.43 2.39
C PHE A 49 5.29 -5.93 1.76
N PHE A 50 5.24 -4.76 1.11
CA PHE A 50 6.44 -4.14 0.56
C PHE A 50 7.45 -3.75 1.66
N CYS A 51 7.01 -3.23 2.80
CA CYS A 51 7.88 -3.00 3.97
C CYS A 51 8.58 -4.29 4.41
N PHE A 52 7.87 -5.43 4.43
CA PHE A 52 8.49 -6.72 4.75
C PHE A 52 9.52 -7.15 3.70
N VAL A 53 9.27 -6.93 2.41
CA VAL A 53 10.27 -7.17 1.35
C VAL A 53 11.54 -6.36 1.61
N LEU A 54 11.40 -5.05 1.86
CA LEU A 54 12.53 -4.18 2.16
C LEU A 54 13.27 -4.62 3.44
N LEU A 55 12.54 -5.04 4.47
CA LEU A 55 13.11 -5.57 5.71
C LEU A 55 13.91 -6.85 5.47
N LEU A 56 13.39 -7.78 4.65
CA LEU A 56 14.10 -9.00 4.29
C LEU A 56 15.39 -8.69 3.53
N TRP A 57 15.36 -7.71 2.62
CA TRP A 57 16.56 -7.27 1.89
C TRP A 57 17.63 -6.68 2.82
N PHE A 58 17.27 -6.01 3.93
CA PHE A 58 18.24 -5.58 4.94
C PHE A 58 19.00 -6.76 5.56
N PHE A 59 18.31 -7.88 5.79
CA PHE A 59 18.91 -9.12 6.30
C PHE A 59 19.53 -9.99 5.20
N LYS A 60 19.61 -9.50 3.96
CA LYS A 60 20.04 -10.26 2.77
C LYS A 60 19.23 -11.56 2.58
N LYS A 61 17.95 -11.53 2.96
CA LYS A 61 16.99 -12.62 2.75
C LYS A 61 16.00 -12.21 1.67
N GLN A 62 15.43 -13.22 1.02
CA GLN A 62 14.37 -13.07 0.03
C GLN A 62 13.28 -14.10 0.33
N SER A 63 12.03 -13.75 0.03
CA SER A 63 10.89 -14.64 0.21
C SER A 63 9.94 -14.45 -0.95
N GLY A 64 9.92 -15.42 -1.88
CA GLY A 64 9.10 -15.34 -3.08
C GLY A 64 7.61 -15.18 -2.78
N LEU A 65 7.13 -15.72 -1.65
CA LEU A 65 5.73 -15.55 -1.22
C LEU A 65 5.44 -14.10 -0.83
N ILE A 66 6.29 -13.49 0.01
CA ILE A 66 6.08 -12.10 0.47
C ILE A 66 6.25 -11.12 -0.70
N GLU A 67 7.21 -11.40 -1.59
CA GLU A 67 7.44 -10.63 -2.81
C GLU A 67 6.25 -10.73 -3.77
N ALA A 68 5.69 -11.94 -3.97
CA ALA A 68 4.49 -12.14 -4.78
C ALA A 68 3.28 -11.42 -4.17
N LEU A 69 3.08 -11.51 -2.86
CA LEU A 69 1.99 -10.79 -2.17
C LEU A 69 2.13 -9.28 -2.30
N ALA A 70 3.32 -8.73 -2.09
CA ALA A 70 3.59 -7.30 -2.27
C ALA A 70 3.32 -6.86 -3.72
N TYR A 71 3.82 -7.61 -4.69
CA TYR A 71 3.63 -7.28 -6.11
C TYR A 71 2.16 -7.32 -6.53
N VAL A 72 1.47 -8.44 -6.29
CA VAL A 72 0.07 -8.62 -6.72
C VAL A 72 -0.84 -7.58 -6.07
N SER A 73 -0.65 -7.32 -4.77
CA SER A 73 -1.45 -6.32 -4.07
C SER A 73 -1.17 -4.90 -4.56
N LEU A 74 0.09 -4.49 -4.71
CA LEU A 74 0.44 -3.17 -5.25
C LEU A 74 -0.14 -2.94 -6.65
N VAL A 75 -0.03 -3.93 -7.53
CA VAL A 75 -0.59 -3.84 -8.89
C VAL A 75 -2.12 -3.74 -8.85
N LYS A 76 -2.78 -4.63 -8.09
CA LYS A 76 -4.25 -4.64 -7.96
C LYS A 76 -4.77 -3.28 -7.46
N TYR A 77 -4.27 -2.82 -6.32
CA TYR A 77 -4.78 -1.59 -5.70
C TYR A 77 -4.32 -0.33 -6.43
N GLY A 78 -3.13 -0.33 -7.04
CA GLY A 78 -2.65 0.77 -7.87
C GLY A 78 -3.53 0.97 -9.11
N ILE A 79 -3.81 -0.10 -9.86
CA ILE A 79 -4.71 -0.03 -11.02
C ILE A 79 -6.12 0.37 -10.59
N TRP A 80 -6.63 -0.22 -9.49
CA TRP A 80 -7.94 0.10 -8.96
C TRP A 80 -8.08 1.59 -8.59
N ALA A 81 -7.08 2.17 -7.93
CA ALA A 81 -7.11 3.59 -7.56
C ALA A 81 -7.22 4.51 -8.79
N VAL A 82 -6.43 4.24 -9.84
CA VAL A 82 -6.52 4.99 -11.11
C VAL A 82 -7.90 4.84 -11.74
N ALA A 83 -8.44 3.62 -11.78
CA ALA A 83 -9.77 3.37 -12.33
C ALA A 83 -10.87 4.11 -11.56
N MET A 84 -10.82 4.12 -10.22
CA MET A 84 -11.79 4.82 -9.38
C MET A 84 -11.71 6.34 -9.55
N ASN A 85 -10.50 6.91 -9.58
CA ASN A 85 -10.33 8.34 -9.84
C ASN A 85 -10.87 8.71 -11.23
N LEU A 86 -10.58 7.93 -12.28
CA LEU A 86 -11.15 8.17 -13.60
C LEU A 86 -12.68 8.07 -13.60
N ALA A 87 -13.25 7.09 -12.88
CA ALA A 87 -14.71 6.97 -12.77
C ALA A 87 -15.33 8.20 -12.10
N VAL A 88 -14.76 8.66 -10.99
CA VAL A 88 -15.22 9.89 -10.29
C VAL A 88 -15.12 11.10 -11.21
N LEU A 89 -14.00 11.26 -11.93
CA LEU A 89 -13.82 12.37 -12.88
C LEU A 89 -14.88 12.35 -13.99
N ASN A 90 -15.26 11.17 -14.49
CA ASN A 90 -16.31 11.04 -15.51
C ASN A 90 -17.71 11.37 -14.96
N ILE A 91 -17.97 11.09 -13.69
CA ILE A 91 -19.28 11.31 -13.06
C ILE A 91 -19.45 12.75 -12.58
N GLU A 92 -18.44 13.29 -11.88
CA GLU A 92 -18.50 14.61 -11.23
C GLU A 92 -17.89 15.72 -12.08
N GLY A 93 -17.14 15.39 -13.14
CA GLY A 93 -16.44 16.36 -13.99
C GLY A 93 -15.22 17.01 -13.34
N GLN A 94 -14.92 16.70 -12.09
CA GLN A 94 -13.78 17.20 -11.33
C GLN A 94 -13.26 16.15 -10.35
N LEU A 95 -12.01 16.28 -9.95
CA LEU A 95 -11.40 15.46 -8.89
C LEU A 95 -11.22 16.29 -7.64
N ASN A 96 -11.51 15.68 -6.49
CA ASN A 96 -11.11 16.23 -5.21
C ASN A 96 -9.58 16.37 -5.18
N GLN A 97 -9.08 17.40 -4.51
CA GLN A 97 -7.65 17.61 -4.31
C GLN A 97 -6.96 16.34 -3.80
N ILE A 98 -7.60 15.56 -2.91
CA ILE A 98 -7.08 14.29 -2.35
C ILE A 98 -6.83 13.23 -3.44
N ALA A 99 -7.60 13.24 -4.52
CA ALA A 99 -7.45 12.30 -5.62
C ALA A 99 -6.33 12.69 -6.60
N ILE A 100 -5.81 13.93 -6.50
CA ILE A 100 -4.75 14.48 -7.37
C ILE A 100 -3.38 14.47 -6.66
N MET A 101 -3.35 14.40 -5.33
CA MET A 101 -2.10 14.28 -4.53
C MET A 101 -1.54 12.85 -4.60
#